data_AF-A0AAV0KGE8-F1
#
_entry.id   AF-A0AAV0KGE8-F1
#
_cell.length_a   1.000
_cell.length_b   1.000
_cell.length_c   1.000
_cell.angle_alpha   90.00
_cell.angle_beta   90.00
_cell.angle_gamma   90.00
#
_symmetry.space_group_name_H-M   'P 1'
#
loop_
_entity.id
_entity.type
_entity.pdbx_description
1 polymer ?
#
loop_
_entity_poly.entity_id
_entity_poly.type
_entity_poly.pdbx_seq_one_letter_code
_entity_poly.pdbx_strand_id
1 'polypeptide(L)'
;KASNPFVNLKKEYKGIYWQEELIPFFQSVALPKDCNTVQKCYIELSKQVRAKLSKVDDYFVKLADAMVTWIEAWDELNPSSADLSNGSSK
;
A
#
# COMPACT_ATOMS: atom_id res chain seq x y z
N LYS A 1 31.89 18.77 -6.76
CA LYS A 1 31.81 19.57 -5.51
C LYS A 1 30.55 19.12 -4.78
N ALA A 2 30.65 18.29 -3.75
CA ALA A 2 29.48 17.92 -2.96
C ALA A 2 28.97 19.19 -2.26
N SER A 3 27.66 19.45 -2.34
CA SER A 3 27.01 20.56 -1.65
C SER A 3 27.22 20.45 -0.13
N ASN A 4 27.06 21.58 0.58
CA ASN A 4 27.24 21.65 2.03
C ASN A 4 26.52 20.48 2.74
N PRO A 5 27.22 19.64 3.53
CA PRO A 5 26.67 18.43 4.13
C PRO A 5 25.41 18.69 4.97
N PHE A 6 25.36 19.80 5.70
CA PHE A 6 24.22 20.17 6.53
C PHE A 6 22.99 20.59 5.70
N VAL A 7 23.23 21.21 4.54
CA VAL A 7 22.16 21.62 3.61
C VAL A 7 21.57 20.41 2.89
N ASN A 8 22.38 19.41 2.55
CA ASN A 8 21.90 18.15 1.99
C ASN A 8 21.11 17.34 3.03
N LEU A 9 21.68 17.17 4.23
CA LEU A 9 21.01 16.43 5.29
C LEU A 9 19.64 17.03 5.63
N LYS A 10 19.51 18.37 5.69
CA LYS A 10 18.22 19.02 5.94
C LYS A 10 17.17 18.74 4.86
N LYS A 11 17.59 18.54 3.61
CA LYS A 11 16.67 18.20 2.49
C LYS A 11 16.29 16.72 2.51
N GLU A 12 17.22 15.85 2.84
CA GLU A 12 17.06 14.39 2.78
C GLU A 12 16.52 13.78 4.08
N TYR A 13 16.60 14.50 5.21
CA TYR A 13 16.26 14.03 6.54
C TYR A 13 14.90 13.31 6.61
N LYS A 14 13.85 13.90 6.03
CA LYS A 14 12.51 13.30 6.07
C LYS A 14 12.49 11.95 5.33
N GLY A 15 13.20 11.84 4.22
CA GLY A 15 13.32 10.59 3.46
C GLY A 15 14.08 9.52 4.24
N ILE A 16 15.18 9.89 4.90
CA ILE A 16 15.98 8.98 5.74
C ILE A 16 15.14 8.50 6.94
N TYR A 17 14.48 9.42 7.65
CA TYR A 17 13.58 9.10 8.76
C TYR A 17 12.46 8.15 8.34
N TRP A 18 11.84 8.38 7.18
CA TRP A 18 10.82 7.48 6.66
C TRP A 18 11.40 6.10 6.33
N GLN A 19 12.61 6.03 5.76
CA GLN A 19 13.26 4.75 5.44
C GLN A 19 13.52 3.91 6.69
N GLU A 20 13.90 4.53 7.81
CA GLU A 20 14.11 3.83 9.09
C GLU A 20 12.85 3.12 9.61
N GLU A 21 11.66 3.65 9.30
CA GLU A 21 10.38 3.02 9.66
C GLU A 21 9.86 2.09 8.55
N LEU A 22 10.01 2.46 7.28
CA LEU A 22 9.50 1.72 6.12
C LEU A 22 10.23 0.40 5.90
N ILE A 23 11.56 0.39 5.97
CA ILE A 23 12.36 -0.79 5.67
C ILE A 23 12.04 -1.92 6.65
N PRO A 24 12.08 -1.72 7.99
CA PRO A 24 11.72 -2.77 8.93
C PRO A 24 10.25 -3.18 8.81
N PHE A 25 9.35 -2.22 8.55
CA PHE A 25 7.94 -2.52 8.32
C PHE A 25 7.78 -3.54 7.19
N PHE A 26 8.27 -3.25 5.98
CA PHE A 26 8.11 -4.14 4.83
C PHE A 26 8.85 -5.48 4.98
N GLN A 27 9.99 -5.49 5.67
CA GLN A 27 10.70 -6.74 6.00
C GLN A 27 9.90 -7.62 6.98
N SER A 28 9.07 -7.01 7.84
CA SER A 28 8.26 -7.71 8.85
C SER A 28 6.84 -8.06 8.39
N VAL A 29 6.41 -7.58 7.22
CA VAL A 29 5.06 -7.84 6.71
C VAL A 29 4.84 -9.34 6.60
N ALA A 30 3.81 -9.81 7.27
CA ALA A 30 3.29 -11.16 7.15
C ALA A 30 1.80 -11.07 6.80
N LEU A 31 1.40 -11.86 5.81
CA LEU A 31 0.00 -11.94 5.39
C LEU A 31 -0.65 -13.20 5.97
N PRO A 32 -1.89 -13.11 6.48
CA PRO A 32 -2.68 -14.25 6.89
C PRO A 32 -2.85 -15.30 5.77
N LYS A 33 -2.96 -16.59 6.14
CA LYS A 33 -3.04 -17.69 5.17
C LYS A 33 -4.32 -17.67 4.31
N ASP A 34 -5.37 -16.99 4.78
CA ASP A 34 -6.63 -16.78 4.08
C ASP A 34 -6.58 -15.65 3.04
N CYS A 35 -5.50 -14.85 3.03
CA CYS A 35 -5.16 -13.93 1.95
C CYS A 35 -4.58 -14.73 0.77
N ASN A 36 -5.46 -15.40 0.03
CA ASN A 36 -5.11 -16.31 -1.05
C ASN A 36 -5.33 -15.75 -2.47
N THR A 37 -5.73 -14.49 -2.58
CA THR A 37 -5.82 -13.75 -3.84
C THR A 37 -5.00 -12.47 -3.74
N VAL A 38 -4.56 -11.94 -4.89
CA VAL A 38 -3.81 -10.68 -4.94
C VAL A 38 -4.62 -9.55 -4.30
N GLN A 39 -5.93 -9.49 -4.56
CA GLN A 39 -6.85 -8.53 -3.96
C GLN A 39 -6.82 -8.59 -2.43
N LYS A 40 -7.00 -9.79 -1.85
CA LYS A 40 -7.00 -9.98 -0.39
C LYS A 40 -5.66 -9.60 0.22
N CYS A 41 -4.55 -10.00 -0.41
CA CYS A 41 -3.20 -9.62 0.01
C CYS A 41 -3.02 -8.10 0.01
N TYR A 42 -3.51 -7.41 -1.01
CA TYR A 42 -3.34 -5.96 -1.16
C TYR A 42 -4.20 -5.18 -0.15
N ILE A 43 -5.44 -5.62 0.09
CA ILE A 43 -6.32 -5.07 1.14
C ILE A 43 -5.71 -5.29 2.52
N GLU A 44 -5.15 -6.47 2.79
CA GLU A 44 -4.53 -6.71 4.08
C GLU A 44 -3.26 -5.88 4.28
N LEU A 45 -2.45 -5.74 3.23
CA LEU A 45 -1.30 -4.85 3.25
C LEU A 45 -1.72 -3.40 3.51
N SER A 46 -2.81 -2.90 2.92
CA SER A 46 -3.27 -1.53 3.14
C SER A 46 -3.67 -1.29 4.60
N LYS A 47 -4.31 -2.26 5.26
CA LYS A 47 -4.60 -2.19 6.71
C LYS A 47 -3.31 -2.11 7.53
N GLN A 48 -2.31 -2.92 7.20
CA GLN A 48 -1.01 -2.90 7.89
C GLN A 48 -0.27 -1.57 7.68
N VAL A 49 -0.26 -1.02 6.46
CA VAL A 49 0.28 0.31 6.14
C VAL A 49 -0.42 1.37 7.00
N ARG A 50 -1.75 1.36 7.04
CA ARG A 50 -2.52 2.32 7.84
C ARG A 50 -2.19 2.21 9.33
N ALA A 51 -2.14 1.00 9.87
CA ALA A 51 -1.91 0.78 11.29
C ALA A 51 -0.47 1.10 11.72
N LYS A 52 0.52 0.81 10.87
CA LYS A 52 1.95 0.90 11.23
C LYS A 52 2.62 2.19 10.77
N LEU A 53 2.21 2.75 9.64
CA LEU A 53 2.89 3.91 9.03
C LEU A 53 2.14 5.23 9.22
N SER A 54 0.87 5.23 9.63
CA SER A 54 0.16 6.47 9.99
C SER A 54 0.84 7.26 11.11
N LYS A 55 1.53 6.58 12.03
CA LYS A 55 2.36 7.22 13.07
C LYS A 55 3.61 7.93 12.52
N VAL A 56 4.02 7.65 11.29
CA VAL A 56 5.21 8.23 10.65
C VAL A 56 4.85 9.55 9.99
N ASP A 57 3.75 9.57 9.24
CA ASP A 57 3.21 10.76 8.55
C ASP A 57 1.77 10.51 8.08
N ASP A 58 0.93 11.54 8.10
CA ASP A 58 -0.46 11.49 7.62
C ASP A 58 -0.56 11.10 6.13
N TYR A 59 0.50 11.29 5.35
CA TYR A 59 0.60 10.78 3.99
C TYR A 59 0.26 9.29 3.92
N PHE A 60 0.68 8.48 4.89
CA PHE A 60 0.44 7.04 4.87
C PHE A 60 -1.01 6.65 5.15
N VAL A 61 -1.79 7.53 5.79
CA VAL A 61 -3.25 7.35 5.88
C VAL A 61 -3.85 7.45 4.48
N LYS A 62 -3.49 8.50 3.74
CA LYS A 62 -3.95 8.71 2.36
C LYS A 62 -3.45 7.61 1.43
N LEU A 63 -2.22 7.13 1.62
CA LEU A 63 -1.67 6.01 0.85
C LEU A 63 -2.49 4.73 1.08
N ALA A 64 -2.78 4.39 2.34
CA ALA A 64 -3.57 3.20 2.65
C ALA A 64 -4.97 3.27 2.04
N ASP A 65 -5.63 4.43 2.12
CA ASP A 65 -6.94 4.63 1.50
C ASP A 65 -6.85 4.51 -0.02
N ALA A 66 -5.83 5.09 -0.65
CA ALA A 66 -5.59 4.97 -2.10
C ALA A 66 -5.29 3.54 -2.56
N MET A 67 -4.60 2.73 -1.74
CA MET A 67 -4.39 1.31 -2.03
C MET A 67 -5.72 0.54 -2.09
N VAL A 68 -6.68 0.86 -1.20
CA VAL A 68 -8.01 0.26 -1.24
C VAL A 68 -8.77 0.72 -2.50
N THR A 69 -8.80 2.01 -2.77
CA THR A 69 -9.46 2.54 -3.98
C THR A 69 -8.88 1.93 -5.27
N TRP A 70 -7.56 1.69 -5.32
CA TRP A 70 -6.93 1.06 -6.48
C TRP A 70 -7.45 -0.36 -6.72
N ILE A 71 -7.61 -1.18 -5.66
CA ILE A 71 -8.07 -2.56 -5.83
C ILE A 71 -9.57 -2.64 -6.14
N GLU A 72 -10.37 -1.73 -5.58
CA GLU A 72 -11.78 -1.60 -5.91
C GLU A 72 -11.96 -1.25 -7.40
N ALA A 73 -11.24 -0.25 -7.89
CA ALA A 73 -11.24 0.11 -9.31
C ALA A 73 -10.71 -1.03 -10.21
N TRP A 74 -9.73 -1.79 -9.73
CA TRP A 74 -9.23 -2.96 -10.45
C TRP A 74 -10.32 -4.03 -10.62
N ASP A 75 -11.05 -4.36 -9.54
CA ASP A 75 -12.10 -5.36 -9.58
C ASP A 75 -13.30 -4.91 -10.44
N GLU A 76 -13.65 -3.62 -10.42
CA GLU A 76 -14.68 -3.05 -11.31
C GLU A 76 -14.34 -3.19 -12.80
N LEU A 77 -13.07 -3.01 -13.16
CA LEU A 77 -12.60 -3.09 -14.55
C LEU A 77 -12.27 -4.52 -15.00
N ASN A 78 -12.09 -5.45 -14.05
CA ASN A 78 -11.71 -6.84 -14.32
C ASN A 78 -12.67 -7.83 -13.63
N PRO A 79 -13.97 -7.81 -13.98
CA PRO A 79 -14.93 -8.70 -13.36
C PRO A 79 -14.56 -10.17 -13.61
N SER A 80 -14.71 -10.98 -12.57
CA SER A 80 -14.46 -12.43 -12.64
C SER A 80 -15.39 -13.06 -13.68
N SER A 81 -14.93 -14.08 -14.40
CA SER A 81 -15.82 -14.86 -15.30
C SER A 81 -17.03 -15.48 -14.57
N ALA A 82 -16.94 -15.64 -13.25
CA ALA A 82 -18.04 -16.07 -12.38
C ALA A 82 -19.20 -15.05 -12.32
N ASP A 83 -18.90 -13.75 -12.44
CA ASP A 83 -19.88 -12.65 -12.38
C ASP A 83 -20.64 -12.48 -13.71
N LEU A 84 -20.19 -13.12 -14.79
CA LEU A 84 -20.77 -13.01 -16.14
C LEU A 84 -21.82 -14.10 -16.48
N SER A 85 -22.24 -14.94 -15.52
CA SER A 85 -23.07 -16.11 -15.82
C SER A 85 -24.60 -15.92 -15.84
N ASN A 86 -25.13 -14.69 -15.83
CA ASN A 86 -26.60 -14.46 -15.86
C ASN A 86 -27.13 -13.75 -17.12
N GLY A 87 -26.55 -14.05 -18.29
CA GLY A 87 -27.16 -13.76 -19.59
C GLY A 87 -27.90 -14.97 -20.13
N SER A 88 -29.16 -15.16 -19.71
CA SER A 88 -30.05 -16.18 -20.30
C SER A 88 -30.13 -15.97 -21.81
N SER A 89 -29.65 -16.93 -22.60
CA SER A 89 -29.91 -16.96 -24.03
C SER A 89 -31.42 -17.08 -24.26
N LYS A 90 -32.00 -16.12 -24.96
CA LYS A 90 -33.27 -16.22 -25.68
C LYS A 90 -33.10 -15.59 -27.04
#